data_AF-A0A2E2A2Z1-F1
#
_entry.id   AF-A0A2E2A2Z1-F1
#
_cell.length_a   1.000
_cell.length_b   1.000
_cell.length_c   1.000
_cell.angle_alpha   90.00
_cell.angle_beta   90.00
_cell.angle_gamma   90.00
#
_symmetry.space_group_name_H-M   'P 1'
#
loop_
_entity.id
_entity.type
_entity.pdbx_description
1 polymer ?
#
loop_
_entity_poly.entity_id
_entity_poly.type
_entity_poly.pdbx_seq_one_letter_code
_entity_poly.pdbx_strand_id
1 'polypeptide(L)'
;MPEPGVGLIFQNPSFVDLQNLNFNYSPDSPCIDSGNPNLSDSDGTRRDIGANIYSNSILGDCNTDNELSVLDVVYLINNCVLGSSNACSCSDINNDGSSNVLDVVTLVNIILSY
;
A
#
# COMPACT_ATOMS: atom_id res chain seq x y z
N MET A 1 33.70 -12.78 6.50
CA MET A 1 32.55 -13.71 6.45
C MET A 1 32.50 -14.30 5.05
N PRO A 2 32.17 -15.60 4.88
CA PRO A 2 31.88 -16.15 3.56
C PRO A 2 30.74 -15.36 2.93
N GLU A 3 30.77 -15.24 1.60
CA GLU A 3 29.68 -14.63 0.86
C GLU A 3 28.40 -15.46 1.10
N PRO A 4 27.29 -14.83 1.48
CA PRO A 4 26.03 -15.53 1.63
C PRO A 4 25.67 -16.20 0.30
N GLY A 5 25.24 -17.46 0.37
CA GLY A 5 24.83 -18.21 -0.82
C GLY A 5 23.70 -17.50 -1.56
N VAL A 6 23.64 -17.70 -2.88
CA VAL A 6 22.62 -17.10 -3.74
C VAL A 6 21.22 -17.49 -3.25
N GLY A 7 20.35 -16.49 -3.04
CA GLY A 7 18.97 -16.70 -2.59
C GLY A 7 18.78 -16.74 -1.07
N LEU A 8 19.79 -16.40 -0.28
CA LEU A 8 19.68 -16.25 1.17
C LEU A 8 19.63 -14.78 1.58
N ILE A 9 18.65 -14.41 2.41
CA ILE A 9 18.69 -13.16 3.16
C ILE A 9 19.68 -13.32 4.31
N PHE A 10 20.58 -12.37 4.43
CA PHE A 10 21.54 -12.24 5.54
C PHE A 10 21.55 -10.83 6.14
N GLN A 11 20.86 -9.87 5.50
CA GLN A 11 20.68 -8.53 6.01
C GLN A 11 19.58 -8.49 7.08
N ASN A 12 19.59 -7.42 7.89
CA ASN A 12 18.53 -7.16 8.84
C ASN A 12 17.18 -6.96 8.09
N PRO A 13 16.09 -7.68 8.46
CA PRO A 13 14.76 -7.49 7.89
C PRO A 13 14.20 -6.06 7.97
N SER A 14 14.77 -5.18 8.80
CA SER A 14 14.41 -3.77 8.88
C SER A 14 12.92 -3.54 9.22
N PHE A 15 12.50 -4.08 10.37
CA PHE A 15 11.18 -3.85 10.93
C PHE A 15 11.03 -2.43 11.50
N VAL A 16 9.81 -1.89 11.47
CA VAL A 16 9.50 -0.52 11.90
C VAL A 16 9.82 -0.30 13.39
N ASP A 17 9.37 -1.18 14.29
CA ASP A 17 9.64 -1.04 15.72
C ASP A 17 9.61 -2.38 16.46
N LEU A 18 10.81 -2.91 16.72
CA LEU A 18 10.99 -4.16 17.44
C LEU A 18 10.58 -4.09 18.92
N GLN A 19 10.69 -2.93 19.58
CA GLN A 19 10.43 -2.81 21.01
C GLN A 19 8.93 -2.88 21.30
N ASN A 20 8.13 -2.32 20.39
CA ASN A 20 6.67 -2.35 20.45
C ASN A 20 6.05 -3.50 19.65
N LEU A 21 6.85 -4.47 19.19
CA LEU A 21 6.41 -5.62 18.41
C LEU A 21 5.69 -5.25 17.08
N ASN A 22 6.05 -4.09 16.50
CA ASN A 22 5.61 -3.69 15.17
C ASN A 22 6.55 -4.29 14.12
N PHE A 23 6.17 -5.48 13.64
CA PHE A 23 6.92 -6.22 12.63
C PHE A 23 6.53 -5.87 11.19
N ASN A 24 5.89 -4.72 10.95
CA ASN A 24 5.76 -4.19 9.60
C ASN A 24 7.14 -3.82 9.05
N TYR A 25 7.30 -3.88 7.72
CA TYR A 25 8.56 -3.54 7.08
C TYR A 25 8.74 -2.02 6.94
N SER A 26 9.97 -1.56 7.10
CA SER A 26 10.37 -0.24 6.58
C SER A 26 10.46 -0.29 5.04
N PRO A 27 10.33 0.86 4.35
CA PRO A 27 10.37 0.91 2.87
C PRO A 27 11.63 0.32 2.23
N ASP A 28 12.75 0.33 2.95
CA ASP A 28 14.05 -0.18 2.47
C ASP A 28 14.33 -1.62 2.93
N SER A 29 13.30 -2.33 3.42
CA SER A 29 13.48 -3.69 3.92
C SER A 29 13.95 -4.65 2.81
N PRO A 30 14.98 -5.47 3.07
CA PRO A 30 15.42 -6.48 2.12
C PRO A 30 14.41 -7.64 2.01
N CYS A 31 13.37 -7.68 2.84
CA CYS A 31 12.33 -8.70 2.79
C CYS A 31 11.25 -8.39 1.76
N ILE A 32 11.16 -7.14 1.30
CA ILE A 32 10.20 -6.70 0.29
C ILE A 32 10.57 -7.34 -1.05
N ASP A 33 9.58 -7.87 -1.76
CA ASP A 33 9.70 -8.50 -3.08
C ASP A 33 10.76 -9.61 -3.17
N SER A 34 11.11 -10.22 -2.05
CA SER A 34 12.29 -11.08 -1.94
C SER A 34 11.95 -12.56 -1.68
N GLY A 35 10.68 -12.91 -1.57
CA GLY A 35 10.18 -14.25 -1.30
C GLY A 35 10.16 -15.18 -2.51
N ASN A 36 9.09 -15.96 -2.66
CA ASN A 36 9.01 -16.97 -3.72
C ASN A 36 8.81 -16.30 -5.10
N PRO A 37 9.67 -16.55 -6.12
CA PRO A 37 9.55 -15.95 -7.44
C PRO A 37 8.26 -16.25 -8.19
N ASN A 38 7.60 -17.35 -7.83
CA ASN A 38 6.42 -17.82 -8.53
C ASN A 38 5.11 -17.40 -7.83
N LEU A 39 5.20 -16.56 -6.79
CA LEU A 39 4.04 -16.08 -6.03
C LEU A 39 4.09 -14.56 -5.93
N SER A 40 2.90 -13.96 -5.91
CA SER A 40 2.70 -12.52 -5.74
C SER A 40 1.89 -12.22 -4.49
N ASP A 41 2.06 -11.00 -3.97
CA ASP A 41 1.22 -10.44 -2.92
C ASP A 41 0.00 -9.71 -3.51
N SER A 42 -0.85 -9.15 -2.64
CA SER A 42 -2.13 -8.54 -3.03
C SER A 42 -1.98 -7.27 -3.87
N ASP A 43 -0.84 -6.60 -3.80
CA ASP A 43 -0.48 -5.45 -4.62
C ASP A 43 0.11 -5.85 -6.00
N GLY A 44 0.22 -7.16 -6.26
CA GLY A 44 0.70 -7.71 -7.52
C GLY A 44 2.22 -7.75 -7.65
N THR A 45 2.97 -7.30 -6.65
CA THR A 45 4.42 -7.43 -6.63
C THR A 45 4.83 -8.85 -6.24
N ARG A 46 6.14 -9.12 -6.16
CA ARG A 46 6.61 -10.47 -5.84
C ARG A 46 6.38 -10.70 -4.35
N ARG A 47 6.05 -11.93 -3.94
CA ARG A 47 5.78 -12.20 -2.52
C ARG A 47 6.91 -11.74 -1.60
N ASP A 48 6.58 -11.06 -0.51
CA ASP A 48 7.49 -10.67 0.57
C ASP A 48 7.94 -11.86 1.42
N ILE A 49 9.10 -11.72 2.08
CA ILE A 49 9.57 -12.70 3.07
C ILE A 49 9.00 -12.36 4.44
N GLY A 50 8.01 -13.13 4.89
CA GLY A 50 7.50 -13.12 6.26
C GLY A 50 5.99 -13.25 6.32
N ALA A 51 5.41 -12.73 7.42
CA ALA A 51 3.96 -12.81 7.67
C ALA A 51 3.20 -11.55 7.26
N ASN A 52 3.88 -10.40 7.21
CA ASN A 52 3.29 -9.13 6.78
C ASN A 52 3.55 -8.94 5.29
N ILE A 53 2.68 -8.15 4.64
CA ILE A 53 2.85 -7.69 3.26
C ILE A 53 3.17 -6.20 3.35
N TYR A 54 4.22 -5.78 2.67
CA TYR A 54 4.51 -4.38 2.41
C TYR A 54 3.75 -3.99 1.14
N SER A 55 2.74 -3.13 1.27
CA SER A 55 2.15 -2.48 0.10
C SER A 55 2.62 -1.04 0.08
N ASN A 56 3.14 -0.59 -1.06
CA ASN A 56 3.45 0.82 -1.28
C ASN A 56 2.22 1.64 -1.68
N SER A 57 1.01 1.18 -1.34
CA SER A 57 -0.21 1.90 -1.70
C SER A 57 -0.22 3.26 -1.01
N ILE A 58 -0.24 4.32 -1.82
CA ILE A 58 -0.36 5.69 -1.34
C ILE A 58 -1.81 5.84 -0.90
N LEU A 59 -2.04 6.24 0.35
CA LEU A 59 -3.39 6.52 0.83
C LEU A 59 -4.02 7.59 -0.06
N GLY A 60 -5.11 7.23 -0.75
CA GLY A 60 -5.82 8.12 -1.66
C GLY A 60 -5.43 8.00 -3.14
N ASP A 61 -4.43 7.20 -3.49
CA ASP A 61 -4.18 6.81 -4.89
C ASP A 61 -5.26 5.79 -5.32
N CYS A 62 -6.33 6.32 -5.88
CA CYS A 62 -7.53 5.57 -6.22
C CYS A 62 -7.45 4.96 -7.62
N ASN A 63 -6.67 5.58 -8.52
CA ASN A 63 -6.49 5.08 -9.88
C ASN A 63 -5.29 4.10 -10.00
N THR A 64 -4.51 3.93 -8.92
CA THR A 64 -3.35 3.04 -8.78
C THR A 64 -2.18 3.38 -9.71
N ASP A 65 -1.96 4.66 -10.00
CA ASP A 65 -0.86 5.14 -10.84
C ASP A 65 0.39 5.59 -10.06
N ASN A 66 0.36 5.47 -8.72
CA ASN A 66 1.38 5.91 -7.77
C ASN A 66 1.58 7.44 -7.69
N GLU A 67 0.67 8.24 -8.25
CA GLU A 67 0.73 9.70 -8.20
C GLU A 67 -0.54 10.27 -7.56
N LEU A 68 -0.41 10.80 -6.34
CA LEU A 68 -1.54 11.40 -5.65
C LEU A 68 -1.95 12.74 -6.31
N SER A 69 -3.09 12.75 -6.99
CA SER A 69 -3.53 13.91 -7.79
C SER A 69 -5.05 14.08 -7.88
N VAL A 70 -5.49 15.13 -8.58
CA VAL A 70 -6.92 15.34 -8.85
C VAL A 70 -7.54 14.21 -9.70
N LEU A 71 -6.73 13.40 -10.39
CA LEU A 71 -7.24 12.24 -11.13
C LEU A 71 -7.81 11.18 -10.18
N ASP A 72 -7.25 11.02 -8.98
CA ASP A 72 -7.78 10.12 -7.95
C ASP A 72 -9.15 10.58 -7.44
N VAL A 73 -9.32 11.89 -7.27
CA VAL A 73 -10.61 12.48 -6.91
C VAL A 73 -11.66 12.18 -7.97
N VAL A 74 -11.31 12.34 -9.25
CA VAL A 74 -12.20 12.02 -10.37
C VAL A 74 -12.52 10.52 -10.40
N TYR A 75 -11.53 9.66 -10.15
CA TYR A 75 -11.72 8.22 -10.09
C TYR A 75 -12.67 7.83 -8.95
N LEU A 76 -12.44 8.35 -7.75
CA LEU A 76 -13.26 8.13 -6.56
C LEU A 76 -14.73 8.51 -6.81
N ILE A 77 -14.97 9.70 -7.37
CA ILE A 77 -16.32 10.17 -7.65
C ILE A 77 -17.01 9.26 -8.68
N ASN A 78 -16.37 8.99 -9.82
CA ASN A 78 -17.01 8.29 -10.93
C ASN A 78 -17.24 6.81 -10.65
N ASN A 79 -16.30 6.14 -9.97
CA ASN A 79 -16.35 4.69 -9.79
C ASN A 79 -17.00 4.27 -8.47
N CYS A 80 -16.90 5.11 -7.43
CA CYS A 80 -17.26 4.72 -6.06
C CYS A 80 -18.41 5.52 -5.46
N VAL A 81 -18.38 6.85 -5.59
CA VAL A 81 -19.44 7.69 -5.01
C VAL A 81 -20.69 7.68 -5.90
N LEU A 82 -20.50 7.82 -7.22
CA LEU A 82 -21.59 7.84 -8.20
C LEU A 82 -21.73 6.52 -8.97
N GLY A 83 -20.68 5.71 -9.01
CA GLY A 83 -20.64 4.43 -9.73
C GLY A 83 -21.27 3.29 -8.92
N SER A 84 -21.77 2.27 -9.60
CA SER A 84 -22.24 1.03 -8.98
C SER A 84 -21.15 -0.06 -8.92
N SER A 85 -19.88 0.34 -8.90
CA SER A 85 -18.78 -0.62 -8.88
C SER A 85 -18.65 -1.24 -7.49
N ASN A 86 -18.45 -2.56 -7.44
CA ASN A 86 -18.27 -3.29 -6.18
C ASN A 86 -16.80 -3.30 -5.70
N ALA A 87 -15.90 -2.62 -6.41
CA ALA A 87 -14.45 -2.70 -6.22
C ALA A 87 -13.86 -1.34 -5.85
N CYS A 88 -14.38 -0.77 -4.76
CA CYS A 88 -13.97 0.52 -4.25
C CYS A 88 -13.20 0.37 -2.93
N SER A 89 -12.02 -0.24 -3.01
CA SER A 89 -11.14 -0.41 -1.84
C SER A 89 -10.51 0.90 -1.36
N CYS A 90 -10.41 1.92 -2.23
CA CYS A 90 -9.83 3.22 -1.91
C CYS A 90 -10.86 4.24 -1.40
N SER A 91 -12.16 3.91 -1.33
CA SER A 91 -13.20 4.94 -1.29
C SER A 91 -13.64 5.42 0.08
N ASP A 92 -13.28 4.72 1.15
CA ASP A 92 -13.53 5.11 2.54
C ASP A 92 -12.25 5.73 3.13
N ILE A 93 -11.90 6.92 2.64
CA ILE A 93 -10.66 7.62 2.96
C ILE A 93 -10.64 8.07 4.43
N ASN A 94 -11.80 8.44 4.97
CA ASN A 94 -11.92 8.86 6.38
C ASN A 94 -12.21 7.69 7.34
N ASN A 95 -12.34 6.46 6.82
CA ASN A 95 -12.64 5.23 7.56
C ASN A 95 -13.93 5.29 8.41
N ASP A 96 -14.98 5.94 7.89
CA ASP A 96 -16.29 6.02 8.54
C ASP A 96 -17.27 4.89 8.11
N GLY A 97 -16.83 4.03 7.19
CA GLY A 97 -17.57 2.89 6.67
C GLY A 97 -18.55 3.25 5.55
N SER A 98 -18.61 4.51 5.11
CA SER A 98 -19.51 5.00 4.06
C SER A 98 -18.76 5.80 3.00
N SER A 99 -18.64 5.26 1.79
CA SER A 99 -18.01 5.99 0.68
C SER A 99 -18.92 7.10 0.12
N ASN A 100 -18.62 8.35 0.45
CA ASN A 100 -19.44 9.51 0.14
C ASN A 100 -18.62 10.78 -0.14
N VAL A 101 -19.27 11.94 -0.16
CA VAL A 101 -18.61 13.24 -0.44
C VAL A 101 -17.58 13.63 0.63
N LEU A 102 -17.71 13.10 1.85
CA LEU A 102 -16.73 13.34 2.92
C LEU A 102 -15.37 12.71 2.59
N ASP A 103 -15.34 11.54 1.94
CA ASP A 103 -14.09 10.92 1.46
C ASP A 103 -13.41 11.75 0.39
N VAL A 104 -14.21 12.33 -0.52
CA VAL A 104 -13.73 13.25 -1.57
C VAL A 104 -13.08 14.48 -0.94
N VAL A 105 -13.74 15.11 0.03
CA VAL A 105 -13.17 16.28 0.74
C VAL A 105 -11.88 15.90 1.48
N THR A 106 -11.87 14.72 2.10
CA THR A 106 -10.69 14.21 2.82
C THR A 106 -9.53 13.98 1.86
N LEU A 107 -9.76 13.34 0.70
CA LEU A 107 -8.77 13.13 -0.34
C LEU A 107 -8.20 14.45 -0.88
N VAL A 108 -9.06 15.45 -1.15
CA VAL A 108 -8.61 16.79 -1.58
C VAL A 108 -7.71 17.43 -0.53
N ASN A 109 -8.05 17.31 0.76
CA ASN A 109 -7.21 17.83 1.83
C ASN A 109 -5.85 17.13 1.90
N ILE A 110 -5.82 15.80 1.68
CA ILE A 110 -4.55 15.05 1.61
C ILE A 110 -3.71 15.57 0.44
N ILE A 111 -4.28 15.67 -0.77
CA ILE A 111 -3.58 16.20 -1.97
C ILE A 111 -3.00 17.60 -1.72
N LEU A 112 -3.75 18.49 -1.07
CA LEU A 112 -3.34 19.88 -0.81
C LEU A 112 -2.38 20.04 0.37
N SER A 113 -2.15 18.98 1.15
CA SER A 113 -1.21 18.99 2.28
C SER A 113 0.22 18.61 1.90
N TYR A 114 0.44 18.27 0.63
CA TYR A 114 1.75 18.14 -0.02
C TYR A 114 2.09 19.42 -0.82
#